data_AF-A0A9D0W9R0-F1
#
_entry.id   AF-A0A9D0W9R0-F1
#
_cell.length_a   1.000
_cell.length_b   1.000
_cell.length_c   1.000
_cell.angle_alpha   90.00
_cell.angle_beta   90.00
_cell.angle_gamma   90.00
#
_symmetry.space_group_name_H-M   'P 1'
#
loop_
_entity.id
_entity.type
_entity.pdbx_description
1 polymer ?
#
loop_
_entity_poly.entity_id
_entity_poly.type
_entity_poly.pdbx_seq_one_letter_code
_entity_poly.pdbx_strand_id
1 'polypeptide(L)'
;MRNQLRRLEIETEAQMIAKLKEETGLADEDFDPLEFDRFTQLQELSRGVMETLGDISSVQEALVDIAEDSQLLLIQQARLGRNIQEELLALRLVRFNDISARLRRIVRQTADEMGKQAELVIIGGDTEIDRVTLITMLPPLEHMIRNALAHGIEPADVRIAQGKPAAGKLEIRLESQGGNILMTISDDGRGLDLEAIRRKAFQLGLVEDGSQLSDEDARMLIFSSGFSTATSVSQVAGRGVGMDVVASAVRQIGGFIDVHSERNKGTDIKINLPLTQALTQGVLVAVADERFAIPYKGIVSVIRVPGDVLAKQYASENPTLQFEGQDYPLTHLGDLLWGAQVDRSLNKSGNRPVILLKLGERRFAVQVDHQLGVIQLFVKSLGRQLSRVPGLAGATIADDGEVTLVLELAELLRRHRQSVQAKVQSIRRESNRPVVLVVDDSITIRKVTARTLERNNIEVILARDGVEALGVLHDMKPDLVLSDIEMPRMDGFELLGAIRNDPRTRDLPVVMITSRTGEKHRARASGLGVSAYLGKPYTEAELLAEIERWVPKAALTQEHQAGAGRPVGKSTDRQVN
;
A
#
# COMPACT_ATOMS: atom_id res chain seq x y z
N MET A 1 -36.28 6.93 44.95
CA MET A 1 -35.95 5.85 45.89
C MET A 1 -36.00 6.30 47.36
N ARG A 2 -35.18 7.27 47.82
CA ARG A 2 -35.25 7.82 49.21
C ARG A 2 -36.66 8.23 49.68
N ASN A 3 -37.42 8.94 48.83
CA ASN A 3 -38.82 9.33 49.14
C ASN A 3 -39.81 8.15 49.14
N GLN A 4 -39.53 7.06 48.43
CA GLN A 4 -40.38 5.86 48.43
C GLN A 4 -40.13 5.01 49.67
N LEU A 5 -38.88 4.92 50.13
CA LEU A 5 -38.50 4.21 51.35
C LEU A 5 -38.98 4.95 52.61
N ARG A 6 -38.88 6.29 52.64
CA ARG A 6 -39.46 7.10 53.71
C ARG A 6 -40.99 7.02 53.74
N ARG A 7 -41.64 6.87 52.58
CA ARG A 7 -43.08 6.58 52.50
C ARG A 7 -43.39 5.19 53.04
N LEU A 8 -42.61 4.17 52.70
CA LEU A 8 -42.73 2.83 53.25
C LEU A 8 -42.60 2.82 54.77
N GLU A 9 -41.65 3.56 55.35
CA GLU A 9 -41.48 3.70 56.79
C GLU A 9 -42.72 4.33 57.44
N ILE A 10 -43.18 5.47 56.92
CA ILE A 10 -44.39 6.16 57.40
C ILE A 10 -45.63 5.27 57.23
N GLU A 11 -45.72 4.51 56.13
CA GLU A 11 -46.83 3.61 55.84
C GLU A 11 -46.82 2.37 56.74
N THR A 12 -45.65 1.83 57.08
CA THR A 12 -45.51 0.75 58.07
C THR A 12 -45.80 1.23 59.48
N GLU A 13 -45.38 2.43 59.86
CA GLU A 13 -45.68 3.06 61.15
C GLU A 13 -47.18 3.38 61.28
N ALA A 14 -47.80 3.89 60.21
CA ALA A 14 -49.24 4.14 60.13
C ALA A 14 -50.06 2.85 60.15
N GLN A 15 -49.64 1.79 59.46
CA GLN A 15 -50.29 0.47 59.52
C GLN A 15 -50.18 -0.16 60.91
N MET A 16 -49.07 0.07 61.62
CA MET A 16 -48.89 -0.38 63.00
C MET A 16 -49.88 0.31 63.92
N ILE A 17 -49.99 1.65 63.87
CA ILE A 17 -50.94 2.43 64.67
C ILE A 17 -52.40 2.12 64.30
N ALA A 18 -52.68 1.83 63.04
CA ALA A 18 -54.01 1.45 62.57
C ALA A 18 -54.42 0.06 63.09
N LYS A 19 -53.55 -0.96 63.00
CA LYS A 19 -53.78 -2.27 63.62
C LYS A 19 -53.88 -2.18 65.15
N LEU A 20 -53.05 -1.34 65.76
CA LEU A 20 -53.10 -1.04 67.20
C LEU A 20 -54.49 -0.51 67.62
N LYS A 21 -55.15 0.29 66.78
CA LYS A 21 -56.50 0.83 67.03
C LYS A 21 -57.64 -0.12 66.67
N GLU A 22 -57.43 -1.03 65.73
CA GLU A 22 -58.45 -1.99 65.27
C GLU A 22 -58.55 -3.19 66.22
N GLU A 23 -57.45 -3.59 66.87
CA GLU A 23 -57.41 -4.70 67.84
C GLU A 23 -57.73 -4.29 69.30
N THR A 24 -57.57 -3.01 69.68
CA THR A 24 -57.76 -2.54 71.07
C THR A 24 -59.15 -1.97 71.36
N GLY A 25 -60.20 -2.67 70.95
CA GLY A 25 -61.56 -2.42 71.44
C GLY A 25 -61.72 -2.71 72.94
N LEU A 26 -61.05 -1.91 73.79
CA LEU A 26 -60.97 -1.90 75.26
C LEU A 26 -60.48 -3.16 76.00
N ALA A 27 -59.60 -2.88 76.97
CA ALA A 27 -59.16 -3.64 78.15
C ALA A 27 -57.89 -4.51 78.01
N ASP A 28 -56.89 -4.13 78.83
CA ASP A 28 -55.76 -4.89 79.35
C ASP A 28 -55.96 -6.42 79.31
N GLU A 29 -55.10 -7.13 78.56
CA GLU A 29 -54.47 -8.38 79.00
C GLU A 29 -53.37 -8.82 78.00
N ASP A 30 -52.16 -8.95 78.54
CA ASP A 30 -50.96 -9.66 78.07
C ASP A 30 -50.51 -9.57 76.60
N PHE A 31 -49.54 -8.68 76.38
CA PHE A 31 -48.70 -8.62 75.19
C PHE A 31 -47.68 -9.77 75.16
N ASP A 32 -47.51 -10.44 74.02
CA ASP A 32 -46.41 -11.41 73.80
C ASP A 32 -45.09 -10.66 73.58
N PRO A 33 -44.06 -10.82 74.45
CA PRO A 33 -42.75 -10.19 74.28
C PRO A 33 -42.08 -10.53 72.94
N LEU A 34 -42.39 -11.69 72.33
CA LEU A 34 -41.84 -12.11 71.05
C LEU A 34 -42.35 -11.28 69.88
N GLU A 35 -43.55 -10.71 69.96
CA GLU A 35 -44.11 -9.85 68.91
C GLU A 35 -43.40 -8.48 68.91
N PHE A 36 -43.21 -7.86 70.08
CA PHE A 36 -42.45 -6.62 70.20
C PHE A 36 -40.99 -6.76 69.72
N ASP A 37 -40.34 -7.87 70.04
CA ASP A 37 -38.95 -8.13 69.65
C ASP A 37 -38.81 -8.28 68.12
N ARG A 38 -39.80 -8.92 67.48
CA ARG A 38 -39.83 -9.11 66.02
C ARG A 38 -40.09 -7.79 65.26
N PHE A 39 -40.94 -6.90 65.79
CA PHE A 39 -41.15 -5.57 65.20
C PHE A 39 -39.95 -4.64 65.43
N THR A 40 -39.28 -4.75 66.59
CA THR A 40 -38.07 -3.99 66.90
C THR A 40 -36.91 -4.37 65.98
N GLN A 41 -36.71 -5.67 65.71
CA GLN A 41 -35.69 -6.14 64.76
C GLN A 41 -35.92 -5.63 63.33
N LEU A 42 -37.17 -5.58 62.85
CA LEU A 42 -37.48 -5.04 61.52
C LEU A 42 -37.18 -3.54 61.42
N GLN A 43 -37.42 -2.78 62.50
CA GLN A 43 -37.08 -1.36 62.57
C GLN A 43 -35.58 -1.13 62.60
N GLU A 44 -34.83 -1.92 63.38
CA GLU A 44 -33.36 -1.86 63.41
C GLU A 44 -32.75 -2.18 62.04
N LEU A 45 -33.25 -3.22 61.36
CA LEU A 45 -32.84 -3.57 59.99
C LEU A 45 -33.18 -2.46 58.99
N SER A 46 -34.39 -1.89 59.04
CA SER A 46 -34.79 -0.78 58.16
C SER A 46 -33.89 0.44 58.35
N ARG A 47 -33.61 0.80 59.61
CA ARG A 47 -32.72 1.92 59.95
C ARG A 47 -31.28 1.67 59.49
N GLY A 48 -30.76 0.47 59.69
CA GLY A 48 -29.44 0.07 59.18
C GLY A 48 -29.36 0.09 57.64
N VAL A 49 -30.43 -0.30 56.95
CA VAL A 49 -30.53 -0.19 55.48
C VAL A 49 -30.58 1.28 55.04
N MET A 50 -31.27 2.16 55.76
CA MET A 50 -31.31 3.58 55.43
C MET A 50 -29.96 4.28 55.66
N GLU A 51 -29.27 3.94 56.75
CA GLU A 51 -27.94 4.47 57.07
C GLU A 51 -26.92 4.03 56.00
N THR A 52 -26.88 2.73 55.67
CA THR A 52 -26.00 2.22 54.61
C THR A 52 -26.33 2.77 53.22
N LEU A 53 -27.61 2.98 52.88
CA LEU A 53 -27.99 3.67 51.64
C LEU A 53 -27.56 5.15 51.65
N GLY A 54 -27.58 5.79 52.81
CA GLY A 54 -27.05 7.13 53.02
C GLY A 54 -25.54 7.17 52.78
N ASP A 55 -24.81 6.24 53.36
CA ASP A 55 -23.36 6.11 53.20
C ASP A 55 -22.98 5.83 51.74
N ILE A 56 -23.68 4.92 51.06
CA ILE A 56 -23.46 4.64 49.63
C ILE A 56 -23.70 5.89 48.79
N SER A 57 -24.73 6.67 49.08
CA SER A 57 -25.02 7.92 48.35
C SER A 57 -23.90 8.95 48.57
N SER A 58 -23.39 9.08 49.80
CA SER A 58 -22.29 9.99 50.13
C SER A 58 -20.98 9.57 49.46
N VAL A 59 -20.69 8.25 49.44
CA VAL A 59 -19.53 7.70 48.72
C VAL A 59 -19.67 7.93 47.22
N GLN A 60 -20.86 7.76 46.66
CA GLN A 60 -21.11 8.03 45.24
C GLN A 60 -20.86 9.50 44.90
N GLU A 61 -21.37 10.43 45.71
CA GLU A 61 -21.14 11.88 45.51
C GLU A 61 -19.65 12.22 45.61
N ALA A 62 -18.95 11.73 46.62
CA ALA A 62 -17.51 11.91 46.76
C ALA A 62 -16.71 11.31 45.58
N LEU A 63 -17.13 10.16 45.04
CA LEU A 63 -16.49 9.57 43.86
C LEU A 63 -16.70 10.40 42.60
N VAL A 64 -17.88 11.03 42.45
CA VAL A 64 -18.15 11.95 41.33
C VAL A 64 -17.26 13.18 41.44
N ASP A 65 -17.19 13.81 42.62
CA ASP A 65 -16.34 14.98 42.86
C ASP A 65 -14.85 14.66 42.59
N ILE A 66 -14.35 13.53 43.10
CA ILE A 66 -12.97 13.08 42.83
C ILE A 66 -12.75 12.83 41.33
N ALA A 67 -13.73 12.27 40.62
CA ALA A 67 -13.62 12.03 39.19
C ALA A 67 -13.54 13.35 38.40
N GLU A 68 -14.35 14.34 38.75
CA GLU A 68 -14.33 15.68 38.14
C GLU A 68 -13.01 16.41 38.42
N ASP A 69 -12.53 16.39 39.66
CA ASP A 69 -11.23 16.96 40.05
C ASP A 69 -10.07 16.28 39.30
N SER A 70 -10.12 14.94 39.18
CA SER A 70 -9.13 14.17 38.43
C SER A 70 -9.11 14.56 36.96
N GLN A 71 -10.28 14.76 36.33
CA GLN A 71 -10.36 15.23 34.94
C GLN A 71 -9.75 16.62 34.77
N LEU A 72 -10.03 17.55 35.70
CA LEU A 72 -9.44 18.89 35.69
C LEU A 72 -7.91 18.83 35.83
N LEU A 73 -7.40 18.01 36.76
CA LEU A 73 -5.97 17.77 36.94
C LEU A 73 -5.31 17.18 35.68
N LEU A 74 -5.95 16.22 35.01
CA LEU A 74 -5.45 15.65 33.75
C LEU A 74 -5.36 16.72 32.65
N ILE A 75 -6.37 17.60 32.54
CA ILE A 75 -6.35 18.72 31.58
C ILE A 75 -5.20 19.69 31.92
N GLN A 76 -4.99 20.02 33.19
CA GLN A 76 -3.89 20.89 33.61
C GLN A 76 -2.53 20.26 33.34
N GLN A 77 -2.38 18.96 33.66
CA GLN A 77 -1.16 18.20 33.39
C GLN A 77 -0.85 18.17 31.89
N ALA A 78 -1.86 17.95 31.04
CA ALA A 78 -1.69 17.97 29.59
C ALA A 78 -1.23 19.35 29.06
N ARG A 79 -1.75 20.44 29.64
CA ARG A 79 -1.30 21.81 29.32
C ARG A 79 0.14 22.05 29.76
N LEU A 80 0.49 21.64 30.98
CA LEU A 80 1.85 21.77 31.50
C LEU A 80 2.85 20.98 30.65
N GLY A 81 2.49 19.75 30.28
CA GLY A 81 3.29 18.91 29.38
C GLY A 81 3.53 19.58 28.03
N ARG A 82 2.51 20.22 27.46
CA ARG A 82 2.65 20.99 26.21
C ARG A 82 3.59 22.18 26.36
N ASN A 83 3.48 22.96 27.45
CA ASN A 83 4.35 24.12 27.67
C ASN A 83 5.82 23.71 27.83
N ILE A 84 6.10 22.68 28.64
CA ILE A 84 7.45 22.14 28.80
C ILE A 84 8.00 21.67 27.45
N GLN A 85 7.16 21.03 26.64
CA GLN A 85 7.56 20.58 25.32
C GLN A 85 7.90 21.76 24.40
N GLU A 86 7.09 22.82 24.37
CA GLU A 86 7.36 24.02 23.58
C GLU A 86 8.68 24.71 23.99
N GLU A 87 8.95 24.81 25.29
CA GLU A 87 10.22 25.34 25.80
C GLU A 87 11.42 24.46 25.42
N LEU A 88 11.30 23.13 25.54
CA LEU A 88 12.35 22.20 25.12
C LEU A 88 12.61 22.26 23.61
N LEU A 89 11.57 22.48 22.80
CA LEU A 89 11.69 22.66 21.37
C LEU A 89 12.46 23.96 21.05
N ALA A 90 12.14 25.07 21.72
CA ALA A 90 12.82 26.35 21.55
C ALA A 90 14.33 26.25 21.83
N LEU A 91 14.74 25.48 22.84
CA LEU A 91 16.16 25.26 23.16
C LEU A 91 16.95 24.52 22.07
N ARG A 92 16.26 23.81 21.16
CA ARG A 92 16.88 23.04 20.07
C ARG A 92 16.98 23.83 18.76
N LEU A 93 16.28 24.96 18.67
CA LEU A 93 16.25 25.78 17.46
C LEU A 93 17.58 26.54 17.27
N VAL A 94 17.94 26.75 16.00
CA VAL A 94 19.10 27.52 15.56
C VAL A 94 18.72 28.43 14.40
N ARG A 95 19.40 29.55 14.24
CA ARG A 95 19.10 30.51 13.16
C ARG A 95 19.69 30.02 11.85
N PHE A 96 18.95 30.12 10.76
CA PHE A 96 19.46 29.75 9.43
C PHE A 96 20.71 30.56 9.04
N ASN A 97 20.80 31.81 9.49
CA ASN A 97 21.91 32.69 9.15
C ASN A 97 23.28 32.17 9.63
N ASP A 98 23.31 31.28 10.62
CA ASP A 98 24.55 30.69 11.16
C ASP A 98 25.33 29.89 10.10
N ILE A 99 24.65 29.41 9.04
CA ILE A 99 25.29 28.69 7.91
C ILE A 99 25.53 29.57 6.67
N SER A 100 25.13 30.84 6.68
CA SER A 100 25.19 31.73 5.52
C SER A 100 26.61 31.88 4.94
N ALA A 101 27.62 32.00 5.80
CA ALA A 101 29.02 32.13 5.39
C ALA A 101 29.52 30.90 4.62
N ARG A 102 29.09 29.70 5.04
CA ARG A 102 29.40 28.43 4.37
C ARG A 102 28.75 28.37 2.99
N LEU A 103 27.47 28.72 2.89
CA LEU A 103 26.77 28.72 1.59
C LEU A 103 27.38 29.72 0.61
N ARG A 104 27.69 30.95 1.06
CA ARG A 104 28.37 31.97 0.22
C ARG A 104 29.73 31.49 -0.27
N ARG A 105 30.49 30.75 0.55
CA ARG A 105 31.77 30.14 0.14
C ARG A 105 31.57 29.10 -0.96
N ILE A 106 30.57 28.23 -0.83
CA ILE A 106 30.26 27.19 -1.81
C ILE A 106 29.83 27.80 -3.14
N VAL A 107 29.00 28.85 -3.11
CA VAL A 107 28.59 29.57 -4.33
C VAL A 107 29.79 30.14 -5.06
N ARG A 108 30.67 30.87 -4.37
CA ARG A 108 31.89 31.43 -4.96
C ARG A 108 32.79 30.35 -5.57
N GLN A 109 33.12 29.32 -4.78
CA GLN A 109 33.98 28.23 -5.24
C GLN A 109 33.42 27.53 -6.48
N THR A 110 32.13 27.19 -6.47
CA THR A 110 31.49 26.49 -7.60
C THR A 110 31.38 27.41 -8.83
N ALA A 111 31.11 28.70 -8.62
CA ALA A 111 31.07 29.67 -9.71
C ALA A 111 32.45 29.83 -10.37
N ASP A 112 33.52 29.93 -9.57
CA ASP A 112 34.91 30.00 -10.05
C ASP A 112 35.31 28.73 -10.83
N GLU A 113 35.01 27.54 -10.29
CA GLU A 113 35.28 26.24 -10.93
C GLU A 113 34.60 26.10 -12.30
N MET A 114 33.44 26.75 -12.48
CA MET A 114 32.65 26.68 -13.71
C MET A 114 32.82 27.91 -14.63
N GLY A 115 33.66 28.88 -14.25
CA GLY A 115 33.90 30.11 -15.01
C GLY A 115 32.67 31.02 -15.11
N LYS A 116 31.82 31.05 -14.08
CA LYS A 116 30.59 31.85 -14.02
C LYS A 116 30.66 32.87 -12.88
N GLN A 117 29.79 33.88 -12.94
CA GLN A 117 29.61 34.85 -11.85
C GLN A 117 28.22 34.67 -11.25
N ALA A 118 28.15 34.55 -9.92
CA ALA A 118 26.88 34.39 -9.21
C ALA A 118 26.92 35.02 -7.81
N GLU A 119 25.78 35.55 -7.37
CA GLU A 119 25.57 36.12 -6.05
C GLU A 119 24.50 35.33 -5.28
N LEU A 120 24.75 35.10 -3.98
CA LEU A 120 23.78 34.51 -3.06
C LEU A 120 23.09 35.57 -2.22
N VAL A 121 21.76 35.62 -2.31
CA VAL A 121 20.90 36.46 -1.47
C VAL A 121 20.10 35.56 -0.53
N ILE A 122 20.12 35.86 0.77
CA ILE A 122 19.34 35.12 1.77
C ILE A 122 18.33 36.08 2.38
N ILE A 123 17.05 35.74 2.28
CA ILE A 123 15.91 36.50 2.82
C ILE A 123 15.29 35.67 3.94
N GLY A 124 14.99 36.29 5.08
CA GLY A 124 14.45 35.58 6.24
C GLY A 124 15.49 34.71 6.96
N GLY A 125 16.78 35.07 6.89
CA GLY A 125 17.87 34.32 7.50
C GLY A 125 17.77 34.17 9.03
N ASP A 126 17.04 35.06 9.70
CA ASP A 126 16.80 34.99 11.15
C ASP A 126 15.74 33.94 11.55
N THR A 127 15.11 33.27 10.57
CA THR A 127 14.16 32.19 10.83
C THR A 127 14.84 31.06 11.60
N GLU A 128 14.22 30.68 12.71
CA GLU A 128 14.65 29.60 13.58
C GLU A 128 14.22 28.24 13.03
N ILE A 129 15.16 27.28 13.02
CA ILE A 129 14.98 25.93 12.49
C ILE A 129 15.52 24.92 13.49
N ASP A 130 14.86 23.77 13.63
CA ASP A 130 15.41 22.65 14.38
C ASP A 130 16.84 22.29 13.90
N ARG A 131 17.79 22.19 14.85
CA ARG A 131 19.19 21.87 14.56
C ARG A 131 19.36 20.60 13.72
N VAL A 132 18.61 19.53 14.02
CA VAL A 132 18.73 18.26 13.27
C VAL A 132 18.19 18.43 11.86
N THR A 133 17.07 19.14 11.70
CA THR A 133 16.52 19.50 10.40
C THR A 133 17.52 20.30 9.57
N LEU A 134 18.16 21.33 10.15
CA LEU A 134 19.17 22.14 9.47
C LEU A 134 20.39 21.30 9.03
N ILE A 135 20.94 20.47 9.93
CA ILE A 135 22.09 19.61 9.63
C ILE A 135 21.76 18.60 8.52
N THR A 136 20.54 18.04 8.55
CA THR A 136 20.09 17.05 7.56
C THR A 136 19.83 17.70 6.21
N MET A 137 19.33 18.95 6.19
CA MET A 137 19.09 19.72 4.96
C MET A 137 20.34 20.34 4.35
N LEU A 138 21.43 20.47 5.10
CA LEU A 138 22.63 21.13 4.62
C LEU A 138 23.25 20.46 3.37
N PRO A 139 23.48 19.13 3.31
CA PRO A 139 23.99 18.51 2.08
C PRO A 139 23.03 18.63 0.88
N PRO A 140 21.70 18.42 1.00
CA PRO A 140 20.74 18.72 -0.06
C PRO A 140 20.79 20.18 -0.56
N LEU A 141 20.89 21.14 0.35
CA LEU A 141 21.02 22.57 0.02
C LEU A 141 22.28 22.83 -0.81
N GLU A 142 23.43 22.31 -0.37
CA GLU A 142 24.68 22.44 -1.12
C GLU A 142 24.56 21.84 -2.53
N HIS A 143 23.86 20.72 -2.67
CA HIS A 143 23.64 20.09 -3.96
C HIS A 143 22.74 20.93 -4.88
N MET A 144 21.64 21.46 -4.38
CA MET A 144 20.74 22.34 -5.15
C MET A 144 21.48 23.60 -5.63
N ILE A 145 22.29 24.21 -4.76
CA ILE A 145 23.14 25.35 -5.11
C ILE A 145 24.11 25.01 -6.25
N ARG A 146 24.80 23.86 -6.16
CA ARG A 146 25.70 23.42 -7.24
C ARG A 146 24.96 23.17 -8.54
N ASN A 147 23.77 22.56 -8.50
CA ASN A 147 22.97 22.31 -9.70
C ASN A 147 22.49 23.60 -10.36
N ALA A 148 22.05 24.58 -9.55
CA ALA A 148 21.70 25.90 -10.04
C ALA A 148 22.89 26.56 -10.73
N LEU A 149 24.10 26.49 -10.16
CA LEU A 149 25.31 27.05 -10.78
C LEU A 149 25.78 26.27 -12.01
N ALA A 150 25.69 24.95 -12.00
CA ALA A 150 26.15 24.10 -13.09
C ALA A 150 25.25 24.15 -14.31
N HIS A 151 23.95 23.94 -14.09
CA HIS A 151 22.97 23.77 -15.15
C HIS A 151 22.01 24.95 -15.27
N GLY A 152 21.63 25.59 -14.17
CA GLY A 152 20.71 26.74 -14.19
C GLY A 152 21.34 27.99 -14.81
N ILE A 153 22.28 28.61 -14.10
CA ILE A 153 22.92 29.89 -14.45
C ILE A 153 23.77 29.74 -15.71
N GLU A 154 23.54 30.60 -16.69
CA GLU A 154 24.28 30.66 -17.94
C GLU A 154 25.62 31.42 -17.78
N PRO A 155 26.61 31.20 -18.66
CA PRO A 155 27.81 32.02 -18.72
C PRO A 155 27.51 33.51 -18.99
N ALA A 156 28.40 34.41 -18.54
CA ALA A 156 28.14 35.85 -18.52
C ALA A 156 27.88 36.45 -19.92
N ASP A 157 28.57 35.96 -20.95
CA ASP A 157 28.37 36.33 -22.35
C ASP A 157 26.95 35.98 -22.85
N VAL A 158 26.48 34.76 -22.54
CA VAL A 158 25.12 34.31 -22.88
C VAL A 158 24.07 35.13 -22.13
N ARG A 159 24.31 35.48 -20.86
CA ARG A 159 23.38 36.28 -20.06
C ARG A 159 23.23 37.70 -20.60
N ILE A 160 24.33 38.35 -20.96
CA ILE A 160 24.31 39.69 -21.56
C ILE A 160 23.58 39.67 -22.90
N ALA A 161 23.79 38.62 -23.72
CA ALA A 161 23.08 38.44 -24.99
C ALA A 161 21.55 38.26 -24.80
N GLN A 162 21.12 37.73 -23.65
CA GLN A 162 19.71 37.56 -23.29
C GLN A 162 19.14 38.77 -22.50
N GLY A 163 19.90 39.85 -22.33
CA GLY A 163 19.48 41.03 -21.58
C GLY A 163 19.45 40.85 -20.06
N LYS A 164 20.11 39.82 -19.54
CA LYS A 164 20.22 39.54 -18.10
C LYS A 164 21.51 40.15 -17.52
N PRO A 165 21.57 40.42 -16.19
CA PRO A 165 22.81 40.81 -15.53
C PRO A 165 23.92 39.76 -15.70
N ALA A 166 25.17 40.20 -15.82
CA ALA A 166 26.33 39.33 -16.01
C ALA A 166 26.54 38.35 -14.85
N ALA A 167 26.27 38.79 -13.61
CA ALA A 167 26.21 37.93 -12.44
C ALA A 167 24.81 37.32 -12.30
N GLY A 168 24.74 35.99 -12.17
CA GLY A 168 23.49 35.29 -11.87
C GLY A 168 23.07 35.47 -10.41
N LYS A 169 21.77 35.47 -10.15
CA LYS A 169 21.22 35.62 -8.80
C LYS A 169 20.69 34.28 -8.30
N LEU A 170 21.18 33.85 -7.15
CA LEU A 170 20.64 32.73 -6.39
C LEU A 170 20.01 33.28 -5.09
N GLU A 171 18.72 33.09 -4.90
CA GLU A 171 17.97 33.57 -3.74
C GLU A 171 17.51 32.38 -2.89
N ILE A 172 17.74 32.44 -1.57
CA ILE A 172 17.15 31.52 -0.60
C ILE A 172 16.24 32.36 0.30
N ARG A 173 14.94 32.10 0.24
CA ARG A 173 13.93 32.75 1.09
C ARG A 173 13.39 31.76 2.11
N LEU A 174 13.31 32.19 3.36
CA LEU A 174 12.70 31.43 4.43
C LEU A 174 11.54 32.22 5.03
N GLU A 175 10.40 31.55 5.18
CA GLU A 175 9.21 32.09 5.82
C GLU A 175 8.62 31.05 6.78
N SER A 176 8.28 31.46 8.00
CA SER A 176 7.54 30.60 8.93
C SER A 176 6.03 30.80 8.70
N GLN A 177 5.34 29.75 8.29
CA GLN A 177 3.90 29.77 8.02
C GLN A 177 3.23 28.55 8.67
N GLY A 178 2.31 28.79 9.63
CA GLY A 178 1.42 27.75 10.18
C GLY A 178 2.14 26.56 10.83
N GLY A 179 3.26 26.79 11.53
CA GLY A 179 4.05 25.73 12.18
C GLY A 179 5.00 24.97 11.24
N ASN A 180 5.11 25.42 9.98
CA ASN A 180 6.10 24.95 9.02
C ASN A 180 7.02 26.09 8.57
N ILE A 181 8.19 25.73 8.05
CA ILE A 181 9.12 26.61 7.38
C ILE A 181 8.99 26.36 5.88
N LEU A 182 8.52 27.37 5.16
CA LEU A 182 8.59 27.42 3.71
C LEU A 182 9.94 27.98 3.29
N MET A 183 10.78 27.11 2.75
CA MET A 183 12.08 27.46 2.17
C MET A 183 11.96 27.47 0.64
N THR A 184 12.18 28.62 0.02
CA THR A 184 12.19 28.76 -1.44
C THR A 184 13.60 29.04 -1.92
N ILE A 185 14.08 28.27 -2.89
CA ILE A 185 15.39 28.41 -3.52
C ILE A 185 15.16 28.77 -4.98
N SER A 186 15.57 29.96 -5.38
CA SER A 186 15.29 30.54 -6.69
C SER A 186 16.58 30.88 -7.42
N ASP A 187 16.71 30.44 -8.67
CA ASP A 187 17.77 30.88 -9.60
C ASP A 187 17.17 31.64 -10.77
N ASP A 188 17.90 32.61 -11.33
CA ASP A 188 17.49 33.40 -12.50
C ASP A 188 18.11 32.88 -13.83
N GLY A 189 18.40 31.58 -13.86
CA GLY A 189 19.05 30.91 -14.97
C GLY A 189 18.11 30.59 -16.14
N ARG A 190 18.48 29.54 -16.89
CA ARG A 190 17.77 29.15 -18.11
C ARG A 190 16.45 28.41 -17.86
N GLY A 191 16.19 28.00 -16.62
CA GLY A 191 15.08 27.11 -16.25
C GLY A 191 15.25 25.67 -16.72
N LEU A 192 14.22 24.84 -16.47
CA LEU A 192 14.18 23.43 -16.85
C LEU A 192 13.75 23.25 -18.30
N ASP A 193 14.47 22.40 -19.02
CA ASP A 193 14.07 21.94 -20.36
C ASP A 193 13.09 20.76 -20.24
N LEU A 194 11.80 21.08 -20.21
CA LEU A 194 10.72 20.09 -20.08
C LEU A 194 10.69 19.10 -21.26
N GLU A 195 11.09 19.53 -22.47
CA GLU A 195 11.14 18.64 -23.64
C GLU A 195 12.27 17.62 -23.53
N ALA A 196 13.44 18.04 -23.03
CA ALA A 196 14.54 17.13 -22.75
C ALA A 196 14.19 16.14 -21.62
N ILE A 197 13.51 16.61 -20.58
CA ILE A 197 13.02 15.77 -19.46
C ILE A 197 12.04 14.72 -19.97
N ARG A 198 11.02 15.13 -20.74
CA ARG A 198 10.04 14.20 -21.35
C ARG A 198 10.72 13.14 -22.20
N ARG A 199 11.60 13.55 -23.13
CA ARG A 199 12.34 12.60 -23.98
C ARG A 199 13.14 11.59 -23.16
N LYS A 200 13.78 12.02 -22.08
CA LYS A 200 14.56 11.13 -21.21
C LYS A 200 13.67 10.21 -20.37
N ALA A 201 12.49 10.67 -19.96
CA ALA A 201 11.49 9.85 -19.26
C ALA A 201 10.99 8.68 -20.12
N PHE A 202 10.71 8.94 -21.41
CA PHE A 202 10.35 7.89 -22.37
C PHE A 202 11.50 6.90 -22.58
N GLN A 203 12.74 7.38 -22.73
CA GLN A 203 13.91 6.49 -22.87
C GLN A 203 14.16 5.58 -21.67
N LEU A 204 13.81 6.04 -20.46
CA LEU A 204 13.96 5.28 -19.22
C LEU A 204 12.75 4.35 -18.93
N GLY A 205 11.72 4.36 -19.78
CA GLY A 205 10.51 3.54 -19.58
C GLY A 205 9.68 3.94 -18.36
N LEU A 206 9.85 5.16 -17.84
CA LEU A 206 9.11 5.67 -16.68
C LEU A 206 7.67 6.10 -17.03
N VAL A 207 7.39 6.26 -18.32
CA VAL A 207 6.13 6.77 -18.88
C VAL A 207 5.79 5.91 -20.10
N GLU A 208 4.53 5.48 -20.24
CA GLU A 208 4.07 4.68 -21.40
C GLU A 208 4.14 5.49 -22.69
N ASP A 209 4.61 4.86 -23.77
CA ASP A 209 4.72 5.48 -25.10
C ASP A 209 3.37 6.02 -25.58
N GLY A 210 3.32 7.33 -25.84
CA GLY A 210 2.13 8.02 -26.34
C GLY A 210 1.25 8.70 -25.28
N SER A 211 1.59 8.61 -23.99
CA SER A 211 0.89 9.37 -22.94
C SER A 211 1.28 10.86 -22.94
N GLN A 212 0.28 11.76 -22.86
CA GLN A 212 0.52 13.18 -22.70
C GLN A 212 0.84 13.49 -21.23
N LEU A 213 2.12 13.75 -20.95
CA LEU A 213 2.57 14.14 -19.62
C LEU A 213 2.35 15.64 -19.40
N SER A 214 1.61 16.01 -18.36
CA SER A 214 1.44 17.42 -17.97
C SER A 214 2.78 18.07 -17.67
N ASP A 215 2.89 19.40 -17.82
CA ASP A 215 4.12 20.13 -17.46
C ASP A 215 4.48 19.94 -15.98
N GLU A 216 3.48 19.77 -15.11
CA GLU A 216 3.64 19.58 -13.68
C GLU A 216 4.22 18.19 -13.36
N ASP A 217 3.64 17.14 -13.95
CA ASP A 217 4.16 15.77 -13.83
C ASP A 217 5.57 15.65 -14.40
N ALA A 218 5.85 16.33 -15.52
CA ALA A 218 7.18 16.38 -16.12
C ALA A 218 8.23 16.97 -15.18
N ARG A 219 7.89 18.05 -14.47
CA ARG A 219 8.80 18.65 -13.47
C ARG A 219 9.07 17.69 -12.32
N MET A 220 8.05 16.99 -11.83
CA MET A 220 8.21 16.06 -10.71
C MET A 220 9.08 14.85 -11.02
N LEU A 221 9.22 14.47 -12.30
CA LEU A 221 10.10 13.38 -12.72
C LEU A 221 11.57 13.62 -12.38
N ILE A 222 12.02 14.88 -12.21
CA ILE A 222 13.41 15.16 -11.81
C ILE A 222 13.76 14.55 -10.46
N PHE A 223 12.77 14.31 -9.59
CA PHE A 223 12.95 13.69 -8.28
C PHE A 223 12.87 12.16 -8.31
N SER A 224 12.67 11.56 -9.48
CA SER A 224 12.58 10.10 -9.62
C SER A 224 13.97 9.46 -9.57
N SER A 225 14.07 8.29 -8.94
CA SER A 225 15.32 7.55 -8.82
C SER A 225 15.93 7.26 -10.20
N GLY A 226 17.22 7.58 -10.37
CA GLY A 226 17.93 7.36 -11.64
C GLY A 226 17.65 8.40 -12.73
N PHE A 227 16.85 9.44 -12.44
CA PHE A 227 16.59 10.53 -13.35
C PHE A 227 17.69 11.60 -13.24
N SER A 228 18.65 11.56 -14.16
CA SER A 228 19.62 12.65 -14.35
C SER A 228 19.72 12.98 -15.83
N THR A 229 19.63 14.27 -16.18
CA THR A 229 19.72 14.74 -17.57
C THR A 229 21.16 14.73 -18.09
N ALA A 230 22.18 14.59 -17.23
CA ALA A 230 23.57 14.58 -17.65
C ALA A 230 23.91 13.36 -18.54
N THR A 231 24.59 13.62 -19.65
CA THR A 231 25.04 12.62 -20.65
C THR A 231 26.39 11.99 -20.30
N SER A 232 27.09 12.51 -19.30
CA SER A 232 28.39 12.02 -18.83
C SER A 232 28.44 12.05 -17.30
N VAL A 233 28.93 10.96 -16.70
CA VAL A 233 29.28 10.92 -15.28
C VAL A 233 30.52 11.79 -15.08
N SER A 234 30.33 13.11 -14.88
CA SER A 234 31.45 14.02 -14.63
C SER A 234 32.09 13.67 -13.29
N GLN A 235 33.39 13.36 -13.30
CA GLN A 235 34.19 13.03 -12.12
C GLN A 235 34.34 14.17 -11.11
N VAL A 236 33.78 15.35 -11.39
CA VAL A 236 33.80 16.52 -10.48
C VAL A 236 32.76 16.40 -9.34
N ALA A 237 31.78 15.49 -9.47
CA ALA A 237 30.85 15.17 -8.39
C ALA A 237 31.19 13.80 -7.78
N GLY A 238 32.14 13.79 -6.84
CA GLY A 238 32.39 12.61 -6.01
C GLY A 238 31.10 12.18 -5.28
N ARG A 239 30.55 11.04 -5.70
CA ARG A 239 29.21 10.49 -5.43
C ARG A 239 28.16 11.10 -6.36
N GLY A 240 27.68 10.31 -7.33
CA GLY A 240 26.56 10.67 -8.20
C GLY A 240 25.27 10.86 -7.40
N VAL A 241 25.12 12.03 -6.81
CA VAL A 241 23.93 12.46 -6.06
C VAL A 241 22.98 13.09 -7.05
N GLY A 242 21.85 12.45 -7.29
CA GLY A 242 20.76 13.00 -8.08
C GLY A 242 19.82 13.84 -7.22
N MET A 243 18.83 14.46 -7.88
CA MET A 243 17.77 15.20 -7.22
C MET A 243 16.81 14.28 -6.44
N ASP A 244 16.88 12.96 -6.68
CA ASP A 244 16.23 11.92 -5.88
C ASP A 244 16.71 11.88 -4.42
N VAL A 245 18.01 12.13 -4.17
CA VAL A 245 18.58 12.20 -2.82
C VAL A 245 18.02 13.40 -2.06
N VAL A 246 17.85 14.54 -2.73
CA VAL A 246 17.24 15.74 -2.14
C VAL A 246 15.80 15.46 -1.73
N ALA A 247 14.99 14.90 -2.65
CA ALA A 247 13.61 14.53 -2.33
C ALA A 247 13.53 13.49 -1.20
N SER A 248 14.43 12.51 -1.16
CA SER A 248 14.50 11.54 -0.08
C SER A 248 14.82 12.21 1.26
N ALA A 249 15.77 13.15 1.30
CA ALA A 249 16.14 13.85 2.53
C ALA A 249 14.99 14.73 3.05
N VAL A 250 14.29 15.45 2.16
CA VAL A 250 13.10 16.25 2.52
C VAL A 250 11.99 15.35 3.08
N ARG A 251 11.70 14.22 2.43
CA ARG A 251 10.70 13.25 2.91
C ARG A 251 11.08 12.62 4.25
N GLN A 252 12.37 12.36 4.49
CA GLN A 252 12.86 11.80 5.77
C GLN A 252 12.61 12.74 6.95
N ILE A 253 12.59 14.05 6.72
CA ILE A 253 12.27 15.05 7.75
C ILE A 253 10.76 15.30 7.85
N GLY A 254 9.94 14.64 7.01
CA GLY A 254 8.49 14.83 6.96
C GLY A 254 8.04 16.05 6.13
N GLY A 255 8.94 16.61 5.32
CA GLY A 255 8.65 17.74 4.44
C GLY A 255 8.14 17.35 3.04
N PHE A 256 7.77 18.36 2.27
CA PHE A 256 7.36 18.25 0.87
C PHE A 256 8.21 19.18 0.00
N ILE A 257 8.46 18.76 -1.24
CA ILE A 257 9.21 19.53 -2.22
C ILE A 257 8.36 19.70 -3.47
N ASP A 258 8.39 20.90 -4.02
CA ASP A 258 7.72 21.27 -5.26
C ASP A 258 8.66 22.14 -6.11
N VAL A 259 8.49 22.11 -7.42
CA VAL A 259 9.35 22.83 -8.37
C VAL A 259 8.52 23.52 -9.43
N HIS A 260 8.73 24.83 -9.53
CA HIS A 260 8.24 25.63 -10.62
C HIS A 260 9.44 26.13 -11.43
N SER A 261 9.34 26.08 -12.74
CA SER A 261 10.40 26.61 -13.59
C SER A 261 9.82 27.12 -14.89
N GLU A 262 10.34 28.26 -15.33
CA GLU A 262 10.00 28.89 -16.58
C GLU A 262 11.27 29.06 -17.42
N ARG A 263 11.18 28.68 -18.70
CA ARG A 263 12.31 28.76 -19.63
C ARG A 263 12.80 30.21 -19.74
N ASN A 264 14.12 30.38 -19.63
CA ASN A 264 14.83 31.66 -19.62
C ASN A 264 14.49 32.62 -18.45
N LYS A 265 13.63 32.23 -17.50
CA LYS A 265 13.36 33.02 -16.29
C LYS A 265 13.97 32.43 -15.03
N GLY A 266 14.14 31.10 -14.99
CA GLY A 266 14.79 30.44 -13.87
C GLY A 266 14.04 29.24 -13.31
N THR A 267 14.43 28.82 -12.11
CA THR A 267 13.81 27.71 -11.37
C THR A 267 13.59 28.11 -9.93
N ASP A 268 12.39 27.86 -9.44
CA ASP A 268 11.98 28.00 -8.04
C ASP A 268 11.73 26.62 -7.45
N ILE A 269 12.51 26.24 -6.45
CA ILE A 269 12.33 25.03 -5.67
C ILE A 269 11.75 25.41 -4.32
N LYS A 270 10.52 24.97 -4.04
CA LYS A 270 9.82 25.22 -2.78
C LYS A 270 9.90 23.97 -1.91
N ILE A 271 10.35 24.14 -0.68
CA ILE A 271 10.52 23.07 0.30
C ILE A 271 9.74 23.45 1.55
N ASN A 272 8.71 22.69 1.85
CA ASN A 272 7.94 22.85 3.07
C ASN A 272 8.52 21.90 4.12
N LEU A 273 9.16 22.45 5.16
CA LEU A 273 9.78 21.70 6.25
C LEU A 273 8.95 21.90 7.51
N PRO A 274 8.67 20.86 8.30
CA PRO A 274 8.07 21.07 9.61
C PRO A 274 9.05 21.82 10.52
N LEU A 275 8.55 22.75 11.35
CA LEU A 275 9.40 23.56 12.25
C LEU A 275 10.20 22.67 13.23
N THR A 276 9.63 21.52 13.59
CA THR A 276 10.20 20.50 14.46
C THR A 276 9.96 19.12 13.85
N GLN A 277 10.75 18.10 14.24
CA GLN A 277 10.36 16.72 13.93
C GLN A 277 9.00 16.46 14.58
N ALA A 278 7.98 16.41 13.72
CA ALA A 278 6.61 16.63 14.14
C ALA A 278 6.12 15.50 15.06
N LEU A 279 5.75 15.90 16.27
CA LEU A 279 4.83 15.13 17.08
C LEU A 279 3.51 15.03 16.27
N THR A 280 3.25 13.87 15.67
CA THR A 280 2.03 13.67 14.88
C THR A 280 1.07 12.80 15.68
N GLN A 281 -0.23 13.07 15.63
CA GLN A 281 -1.19 12.17 16.26
C GLN A 281 -1.38 10.93 15.38
N GLY A 282 -1.56 9.78 16.00
CA GLY A 282 -1.89 8.53 15.33
C GLY A 282 -2.98 7.76 16.05
N VAL A 283 -3.60 6.84 15.33
CA VAL A 283 -4.49 5.82 15.88
C VAL A 283 -3.64 4.58 16.13
N LEU A 284 -3.69 4.08 17.37
CA LEU A 284 -3.09 2.80 17.73
C LEU A 284 -4.10 1.70 17.44
N VAL A 285 -3.70 0.73 16.62
CA VAL A 285 -4.53 -0.39 16.19
C VAL A 285 -3.84 -1.71 16.45
N ALA A 286 -4.61 -2.77 16.59
CA ALA A 286 -4.11 -4.14 16.61
C ALA A 286 -4.67 -4.94 15.43
N VAL A 287 -3.82 -5.79 14.88
CA VAL A 287 -4.18 -6.79 13.87
C VAL A 287 -3.52 -8.10 14.26
N ALA A 288 -4.33 -9.15 14.45
CA ALA A 288 -3.91 -10.37 15.15
C ALA A 288 -3.23 -10.01 16.49
N ASP A 289 -2.00 -10.52 16.72
CA ASP A 289 -1.24 -10.30 17.95
C ASP A 289 -0.30 -9.08 17.88
N GLU A 290 -0.31 -8.34 16.77
CA GLU A 290 0.64 -7.25 16.50
C GLU A 290 -0.01 -5.86 16.60
N ARG A 291 0.74 -4.89 17.14
CA ARG A 291 0.30 -3.50 17.31
C ARG A 291 0.95 -2.58 16.28
N PHE A 292 0.14 -1.69 15.72
CA PHE A 292 0.58 -0.73 14.72
C PHE A 292 0.04 0.66 15.02
N ALA A 293 0.83 1.67 14.69
CA ALA A 293 0.45 3.07 14.75
C ALA A 293 0.18 3.58 13.33
N ILE A 294 -0.97 4.23 13.14
CA ILE A 294 -1.33 4.84 11.87
C ILE A 294 -1.45 6.35 12.07
N PRO A 295 -0.64 7.19 11.40
CA PRO A 295 -0.79 8.64 11.47
C PRO A 295 -2.19 9.10 11.06
N TYR A 296 -2.72 10.14 11.71
CA TYR A 296 -4.04 10.70 11.39
C TYR A 296 -4.13 11.29 9.98
N LYS A 297 -2.99 11.54 9.34
CA LYS A 297 -2.94 12.14 8.01
C LYS A 297 -3.74 11.31 7.01
N GLY A 298 -4.78 11.92 6.44
CA GLY A 298 -5.65 11.27 5.45
C GLY A 298 -6.76 10.41 6.05
N ILE A 299 -6.85 10.24 7.38
CA ILE A 299 -8.00 9.62 8.03
C ILE A 299 -9.16 10.63 8.03
N VAL A 300 -10.29 10.24 7.43
CA VAL A 300 -11.54 11.00 7.46
C VAL A 300 -12.31 10.70 8.74
N SER A 301 -12.45 9.41 9.08
CA SER A 301 -13.17 8.97 10.27
C SER A 301 -12.81 7.53 10.62
N VAL A 302 -13.02 7.14 11.87
CA VAL A 302 -12.96 5.73 12.31
C VAL A 302 -14.36 5.35 12.78
N ILE A 303 -14.99 4.43 12.04
CA ILE A 303 -16.37 4.00 12.28
C ILE A 303 -16.40 2.57 12.81
N ARG A 304 -17.48 2.22 13.50
CA ARG A 304 -17.72 0.85 13.97
C ARG A 304 -18.78 0.21 13.09
N VAL A 305 -18.44 -0.88 12.43
CA VAL A 305 -19.33 -1.60 11.51
C VAL A 305 -19.62 -3.00 12.06
N PRO A 306 -20.88 -3.45 12.11
CA PRO A 306 -21.23 -4.81 12.49
C PRO A 306 -20.52 -5.86 11.63
N GLY A 307 -20.01 -6.92 12.25
CA GLY A 307 -19.24 -7.97 11.58
C GLY A 307 -20.01 -8.74 10.51
N ASP A 308 -21.33 -8.88 10.65
CA ASP A 308 -22.21 -9.50 9.66
C ASP A 308 -22.33 -8.66 8.37
N VAL A 309 -22.36 -7.34 8.49
CA VAL A 309 -22.34 -6.41 7.36
C VAL A 309 -21.01 -6.50 6.63
N LEU A 310 -19.89 -6.49 7.37
CA LEU A 310 -18.56 -6.65 6.79
C LEU A 310 -18.41 -8.00 6.07
N ALA A 311 -18.87 -9.09 6.68
CA ALA A 311 -18.83 -10.41 6.09
C ALA A 311 -19.59 -10.49 4.75
N LYS A 312 -20.75 -9.84 4.65
CA LYS A 312 -21.51 -9.73 3.39
C LYS A 312 -20.74 -8.95 2.34
N GLN A 313 -20.11 -7.84 2.71
CA GLN A 313 -19.33 -7.03 1.75
C GLN A 313 -18.11 -7.79 1.25
N TYR A 314 -17.39 -8.50 2.12
CA TYR A 314 -16.25 -9.32 1.72
C TYR A 314 -16.61 -10.54 0.87
N ALA A 315 -17.88 -10.94 0.81
CA ALA A 315 -18.36 -11.99 -0.08
C ALA A 315 -18.61 -11.50 -1.52
N SER A 316 -18.65 -10.18 -1.74
CA SER A 316 -18.77 -9.60 -3.08
C SER A 316 -17.43 -9.58 -3.82
N GLU A 317 -17.46 -9.59 -5.16
CA GLU A 317 -16.23 -9.52 -5.99
C GLU A 317 -15.43 -8.22 -5.76
N ASN A 318 -16.12 -7.13 -5.39
CA ASN A 318 -15.51 -5.83 -5.09
C ASN A 318 -16.06 -5.31 -3.76
N PRO A 319 -15.45 -5.67 -2.62
CA PRO A 319 -15.92 -5.23 -1.32
C PRO A 319 -15.89 -3.70 -1.22
N THR A 320 -17.06 -3.10 -0.99
CA THR A 320 -17.23 -1.66 -0.80
C THR A 320 -18.09 -1.38 0.42
N LEU A 321 -17.83 -0.25 1.07
CA LEU A 321 -18.59 0.23 2.21
C LEU A 321 -19.16 1.60 1.89
N GLN A 322 -20.46 1.77 2.07
CA GLN A 322 -21.12 3.07 1.93
C GLN A 322 -21.13 3.82 3.26
N PHE A 323 -20.63 5.05 3.24
CA PHE A 323 -20.66 5.97 4.37
C PHE A 323 -20.96 7.39 3.87
N GLU A 324 -21.94 8.06 4.48
CA GLU A 324 -22.39 9.42 4.09
C GLU A 324 -22.68 9.60 2.58
N GLY A 325 -23.28 8.57 1.95
CA GLY A 325 -23.62 8.59 0.53
C GLY A 325 -22.42 8.42 -0.41
N GLN A 326 -21.28 7.98 0.10
CA GLN A 326 -20.05 7.78 -0.68
C GLN A 326 -19.53 6.35 -0.54
N ASP A 327 -18.98 5.82 -1.64
CA ASP A 327 -18.43 4.46 -1.68
C ASP A 327 -16.94 4.46 -1.28
N TYR A 328 -16.60 3.56 -0.36
CA TYR A 328 -15.24 3.31 0.11
C TYR A 328 -14.87 1.85 -0.20
N PRO A 329 -13.96 1.58 -1.15
CA PRO A 329 -13.37 0.25 -1.33
C PRO A 329 -12.81 -0.29 -0.02
N LEU A 330 -13.27 -1.47 0.38
CA LEU A 330 -13.05 -2.07 1.69
C LEU A 330 -11.97 -3.15 1.62
N THR A 331 -10.96 -3.04 2.48
CA THR A 331 -9.84 -3.98 2.59
C THR A 331 -9.51 -4.23 4.07
N HIS A 332 -9.01 -5.42 4.40
CA HIS A 332 -8.50 -5.70 5.75
C HIS A 332 -7.03 -5.26 5.89
N LEU A 333 -6.64 -4.68 7.03
CA LEU A 333 -5.25 -4.25 7.24
C LEU A 333 -4.27 -5.43 7.17
N GLY A 334 -4.65 -6.60 7.69
CA GLY A 334 -3.81 -7.80 7.57
C GLY A 334 -3.60 -8.25 6.11
N ASP A 335 -4.57 -8.04 5.22
CA ASP A 335 -4.40 -8.34 3.78
C ASP A 335 -3.38 -7.39 3.13
N LEU A 336 -3.29 -6.15 3.63
CA LEU A 336 -2.28 -5.17 3.19
C LEU A 336 -0.88 -5.49 3.69
N LEU A 337 -0.77 -6.00 4.91
CA LEU A 337 0.50 -6.28 5.58
C LEU A 337 1.12 -7.62 5.14
N TRP A 338 0.31 -8.68 5.08
CA TRP A 338 0.81 -10.04 4.90
C TRP A 338 0.47 -10.65 3.53
N GLY A 339 -0.44 -10.05 2.76
CA GLY A 339 -0.81 -10.52 1.43
C GLY A 339 -1.54 -11.87 1.38
N ALA A 340 -1.80 -12.49 2.54
CA ALA A 340 -2.66 -13.65 2.70
C ALA A 340 -4.08 -13.18 3.04
N GLN A 341 -5.10 -13.89 2.55
CA GLN A 341 -6.46 -13.70 3.07
C GLN A 341 -6.45 -14.13 4.53
N VAL A 342 -6.44 -13.16 5.44
CA VAL A 342 -6.57 -13.41 6.88
C VAL A 342 -7.85 -14.24 7.09
N ASP A 343 -7.81 -15.27 7.94
CA ASP A 343 -8.98 -16.10 8.21
C ASP A 343 -10.11 -15.23 8.78
N ARG A 344 -11.12 -14.99 7.94
CA ARG A 344 -12.26 -14.10 8.24
C ARG A 344 -13.36 -14.81 9.03
N SER A 345 -13.18 -16.10 9.36
CA SER A 345 -14.19 -16.91 10.06
C SER A 345 -14.44 -16.46 11.51
N LEU A 346 -13.45 -15.82 12.14
CA LEU A 346 -13.53 -15.25 13.50
C LEU A 346 -14.30 -13.92 13.59
N ASN A 347 -14.73 -13.35 12.46
CA ASN A 347 -15.27 -11.99 12.37
C ASN A 347 -16.81 -11.87 12.31
N LYS A 348 -17.56 -12.90 12.74
CA LYS A 348 -19.03 -12.89 12.65
C LYS A 348 -19.76 -12.21 13.81
N SER A 349 -19.10 -11.93 14.94
CA SER A 349 -19.74 -11.36 16.13
C SER A 349 -19.06 -10.08 16.59
N GLY A 350 -19.87 -9.03 16.80
CA GLY A 350 -19.43 -7.73 17.34
C GLY A 350 -19.23 -6.64 16.28
N ASN A 351 -19.01 -5.42 16.76
CA ASN A 351 -18.71 -4.27 15.90
C ASN A 351 -17.19 -4.14 15.72
N ARG A 352 -16.75 -4.08 14.47
CA ARG A 352 -15.33 -3.92 14.12
C ARG A 352 -15.00 -2.48 13.71
N PRO A 353 -13.85 -1.96 14.12
CA PRO A 353 -13.39 -0.65 13.67
C PRO A 353 -12.96 -0.69 12.20
N VAL A 354 -13.40 0.33 11.44
CA VAL A 354 -13.03 0.56 10.05
C VAL A 354 -12.54 1.99 9.92
N ILE A 355 -11.32 2.14 9.43
CA ILE A 355 -10.67 3.42 9.20
C ILE A 355 -11.00 3.89 7.78
N LEU A 356 -11.70 5.02 7.67
CA LEU A 356 -12.01 5.67 6.41
C LEU A 356 -10.91 6.66 6.07
N LEU A 357 -10.34 6.55 4.88
CA LEU A 357 -9.20 7.35 4.42
C LEU A 357 -9.53 8.06 3.11
N LYS A 358 -8.96 9.26 2.92
CA LYS A 358 -8.96 10.01 1.66
C LYS A 358 -7.52 10.24 1.21
N LEU A 359 -7.17 9.72 0.04
CA LEU A 359 -5.90 9.93 -0.65
C LEU A 359 -6.15 10.71 -1.94
N GLY A 360 -5.80 11.99 -1.96
CA GLY A 360 -6.17 12.86 -3.09
C GLY A 360 -7.70 12.86 -3.26
N GLU A 361 -8.20 12.57 -4.45
CA GLU A 361 -9.65 12.45 -4.71
C GLU A 361 -10.23 11.04 -4.44
N ARG A 362 -9.40 10.08 -4.03
CA ARG A 362 -9.83 8.69 -3.82
C ARG A 362 -10.08 8.39 -2.35
N ARG A 363 -10.99 7.47 -2.10
CA ARG A 363 -11.42 7.04 -0.77
C ARG A 363 -11.17 5.56 -0.56
N PHE A 364 -10.94 5.15 0.68
CA PHE A 364 -10.65 3.77 1.07
C PHE A 364 -11.18 3.47 2.47
N ALA A 365 -11.65 2.25 2.71
CA ALA A 365 -12.01 1.73 4.01
C ALA A 365 -11.05 0.60 4.39
N VAL A 366 -10.40 0.73 5.55
CA VAL A 366 -9.46 -0.28 6.06
C VAL A 366 -9.99 -0.84 7.38
N GLN A 367 -10.42 -2.10 7.39
CA GLN A 367 -10.82 -2.80 8.61
C GLN A 367 -9.57 -3.16 9.44
N VAL A 368 -9.65 -2.97 10.76
CA VAL A 368 -8.68 -3.47 11.74
C VAL A 368 -9.40 -4.32 12.79
N ASP A 369 -8.67 -5.16 13.54
CA ASP A 369 -9.29 -6.04 14.53
C ASP A 369 -9.73 -5.26 15.76
N HIS A 370 -8.85 -4.39 16.26
CA HIS A 370 -9.09 -3.53 17.42
C HIS A 370 -8.49 -2.12 17.22
N GLN A 371 -9.22 -1.12 17.70
CA GLN A 371 -8.70 0.25 17.88
C GLN A 371 -8.40 0.41 19.36
N LEU A 372 -7.12 0.54 19.71
CA LEU A 372 -6.66 0.61 21.09
C LEU A 372 -6.76 2.04 21.65
N GLY A 373 -6.56 3.06 20.80
CA GLY A 373 -6.69 4.45 21.22
C GLY A 373 -6.03 5.44 20.26
N VAL A 374 -5.83 6.65 20.77
CA VAL A 374 -5.12 7.74 20.08
C VAL A 374 -3.81 7.98 20.82
N ILE A 375 -2.70 8.00 20.10
CA ILE A 375 -1.37 8.22 20.69
C ILE A 375 -0.65 9.36 19.98
N GLN A 376 0.27 10.01 20.70
CA GLN A 376 1.22 10.93 20.09
C GLN A 376 2.39 10.12 19.53
N LEU A 377 2.65 10.27 18.23
CA LEU A 377 3.70 9.56 17.53
C LEU A 377 4.96 10.41 17.46
N PHE A 378 6.07 9.82 17.92
CA PHE A 378 7.40 10.29 17.62
C PHE A 378 8.04 9.32 16.62
N VAL A 379 7.84 9.60 15.33
CA VAL A 379 8.27 8.69 14.27
C VAL A 379 9.80 8.74 14.12
N LYS A 380 10.47 7.70 14.60
CA LYS A 380 11.90 7.48 14.40
C LYS A 380 12.13 6.68 13.12
N SER A 381 13.13 7.11 12.35
CA SER A 381 13.59 6.35 11.18
C SER A 381 14.23 5.03 11.63
N LEU A 382 13.86 3.94 10.96
CA LEU A 382 14.37 2.59 11.20
C LEU A 382 15.68 2.28 10.45
N GLY A 383 16.34 3.31 9.92
CA GLY A 383 17.61 3.18 9.18
C GLY A 383 17.44 2.72 7.73
N ARG A 384 18.56 2.63 7.00
CA ARG A 384 18.58 2.40 5.53
C ARG A 384 18.11 1.00 5.12
N GLN A 385 18.22 0.03 6.01
CA GLN A 385 17.83 -1.37 5.77
C GLN A 385 16.31 -1.50 5.72
N LEU A 386 15.59 -0.76 6.56
CA LEU A 386 14.13 -0.81 6.68
C LEU A 386 13.43 0.32 5.92
N SER A 387 14.16 1.38 5.52
CA SER A 387 13.59 2.50 4.73
C SER A 387 13.07 2.10 3.34
N ARG A 388 13.35 0.87 2.89
CA ARG A 388 12.87 0.33 1.61
C ARG A 388 11.60 -0.51 1.74
N VAL A 389 11.17 -0.82 2.97
CA VAL A 389 9.96 -1.63 3.21
C VAL A 389 8.73 -0.77 2.90
N PRO A 390 7.95 -1.08 1.84
CA PRO A 390 6.84 -0.23 1.46
C PRO A 390 5.74 -0.28 2.50
N GLY A 391 5.16 0.88 2.83
CA GLY A 391 4.11 0.99 3.84
C GLY A 391 4.60 1.13 5.28
N LEU A 392 5.92 1.16 5.51
CA LEU A 392 6.51 1.41 6.82
C LEU A 392 7.10 2.82 6.87
N ALA A 393 6.52 3.69 7.71
CA ALA A 393 6.99 5.06 7.90
C ALA A 393 8.15 5.14 8.91
N GLY A 394 8.16 4.26 9.91
CA GLY A 394 9.15 4.24 10.98
C GLY A 394 8.68 3.45 12.18
N ALA A 395 9.18 3.79 13.37
CA ALA A 395 8.70 3.27 14.63
C ALA A 395 8.55 4.37 15.68
N THR A 396 7.64 4.17 16.62
CA THR A 396 7.45 5.02 17.81
C THR A 396 7.57 4.15 19.06
N ILE A 397 7.72 4.79 20.21
CA ILE A 397 7.58 4.14 21.52
C ILE A 397 6.19 4.54 22.03
N ALA A 398 5.35 3.55 22.37
CA ALA A 398 4.03 3.78 22.96
C ALA A 398 4.15 4.14 24.45
N ASP A 399 3.04 4.55 25.08
CA ASP A 399 3.02 5.02 26.47
C ASP A 399 3.43 3.92 27.48
N ASP A 400 3.27 2.65 27.09
CA ASP A 400 3.72 1.47 27.84
C ASP A 400 5.19 1.11 27.62
N GLY A 401 5.91 1.89 26.80
CA GLY A 401 7.32 1.67 26.47
C GLY A 401 7.55 0.67 25.34
N GLU A 402 6.51 0.07 24.77
CA GLU A 402 6.67 -0.87 23.66
C GLU A 402 6.99 -0.15 22.34
N VAL A 403 7.85 -0.78 21.55
CA VAL A 403 8.17 -0.27 20.20
C VAL A 403 7.05 -0.66 19.25
N THR A 404 6.37 0.35 18.71
CA THR A 404 5.27 0.18 17.76
C THR A 404 5.68 0.66 16.37
N LEU A 405 5.42 -0.15 15.34
CA LEU A 405 5.67 0.22 13.95
C LEU A 405 4.65 1.25 13.48
N VAL A 406 5.12 2.30 12.80
CA VAL A 406 4.28 3.35 12.22
C VAL A 406 4.06 3.04 10.75
N LEU A 407 2.80 2.83 10.36
CA LEU A 407 2.40 2.44 9.02
C LEU A 407 2.04 3.66 8.16
N GLU A 408 2.43 3.62 6.89
CA GLU A 408 1.97 4.54 5.85
C GLU A 408 0.89 3.83 5.02
N LEU A 409 -0.37 3.96 5.46
CA LEU A 409 -1.50 3.28 4.81
C LEU A 409 -1.65 3.67 3.34
N ALA A 410 -1.27 4.90 2.97
CA ALA A 410 -1.43 5.34 1.59
C ALA A 410 -0.57 4.53 0.61
N GLU A 411 0.65 4.19 1.02
CA GLU A 411 1.59 3.38 0.25
C GLU A 411 1.13 1.92 0.17
N LEU A 412 0.65 1.36 1.30
CA LEU A 412 0.10 0.00 1.35
C LEU A 412 -1.09 -0.17 0.40
N LEU A 413 -2.03 0.78 0.41
CA LEU A 413 -3.20 0.76 -0.45
C LEU A 413 -2.83 0.92 -1.94
N ARG A 414 -1.87 1.78 -2.27
CA ARG A 414 -1.37 1.94 -3.65
C ARG A 414 -0.82 0.63 -4.19
N ARG A 415 0.00 -0.06 -3.39
CA ARG A 415 0.63 -1.33 -3.78
C ARG A 415 -0.36 -2.47 -3.92
N HIS A 416 -1.31 -2.59 -2.99
CA HIS A 416 -2.33 -3.64 -3.03
C HIS A 416 -3.18 -3.56 -4.31
N ARG A 417 -3.47 -2.36 -4.81
CA ARG A 417 -4.18 -2.22 -6.10
C ARG A 417 -3.33 -2.68 -7.28
N GLN A 418 -2.03 -2.36 -7.31
CA GLN A 418 -1.13 -2.79 -8.38
C GLN A 418 -1.01 -4.32 -8.41
N SER A 419 -0.94 -4.97 -7.25
CA SER A 419 -0.89 -6.43 -7.17
C SER A 419 -2.21 -7.09 -7.59
N VAL A 420 -3.36 -6.54 -7.18
CA VAL A 420 -4.68 -7.04 -7.60
C VAL A 420 -4.89 -6.84 -9.11
N GLN A 421 -4.50 -5.71 -9.68
CA GLN A 421 -4.58 -5.47 -11.13
C GLN A 421 -3.67 -6.41 -11.93
N ALA A 422 -2.45 -6.67 -11.44
CA ALA A 422 -1.54 -7.64 -12.04
C ALA A 422 -2.08 -9.08 -11.97
N LYS A 423 -2.74 -9.45 -10.87
CA LYS A 423 -3.33 -10.79 -10.66
C LYS A 423 -4.59 -11.02 -11.51
N VAL A 424 -5.42 -9.99 -11.71
CA VAL A 424 -6.58 -10.05 -12.63
C VAL A 424 -6.13 -10.15 -14.09
N GLN A 425 -5.01 -9.53 -14.45
CA GLN A 425 -4.40 -9.69 -15.79
C GLN A 425 -3.75 -11.07 -15.98
N SER A 426 -3.18 -11.70 -14.95
CA SER A 426 -2.63 -13.05 -15.05
C SER A 426 -3.71 -14.14 -15.13
N ILE A 427 -4.81 -14.01 -14.39
CA ILE A 427 -5.95 -14.95 -14.45
C ILE A 427 -6.64 -14.91 -15.82
N ARG A 428 -6.76 -13.72 -16.44
CA ARG A 428 -7.24 -13.59 -17.84
C ARG A 428 -6.29 -14.19 -18.88
N ARG A 429 -5.00 -14.37 -18.56
CA ARG A 429 -4.01 -15.00 -19.46
C ARG A 429 -3.99 -16.53 -19.35
N GLU A 430 -4.39 -17.10 -18.21
CA GLU A 430 -4.51 -18.55 -18.05
C GLU A 430 -5.69 -19.14 -18.82
N SER A 431 -6.79 -18.41 -19.01
CA SER A 431 -7.97 -18.93 -19.73
C SER A 431 -7.86 -18.96 -21.26
N ASN A 432 -6.67 -18.78 -21.84
CA ASN A 432 -6.50 -18.72 -23.30
C ASN A 432 -5.31 -19.55 -23.81
N ARG A 433 -4.78 -20.46 -22.99
CA ARG A 433 -3.79 -21.45 -23.44
C ARG A 433 -4.51 -22.62 -24.11
N PRO A 434 -4.04 -23.08 -25.28
CA PRO A 434 -4.67 -24.21 -25.93
C PRO A 434 -4.31 -25.50 -25.19
N VAL A 435 -5.27 -26.40 -25.03
CA VAL A 435 -5.14 -27.66 -24.32
C VAL A 435 -5.01 -28.80 -25.33
N VAL A 436 -3.92 -29.56 -25.28
CA VAL A 436 -3.64 -30.70 -26.18
C VAL A 436 -3.59 -32.00 -25.39
N LEU A 437 -4.38 -32.98 -25.81
CA LEU A 437 -4.35 -34.33 -25.25
C LEU A 437 -3.34 -35.19 -26.03
N VAL A 438 -2.30 -35.69 -25.36
CA VAL A 438 -1.27 -36.57 -25.93
C VAL A 438 -1.50 -38.00 -25.45
N VAL A 439 -1.75 -38.90 -26.40
CA VAL A 439 -2.04 -40.31 -26.19
C VAL A 439 -0.93 -41.15 -26.82
N ASP A 440 -0.08 -41.75 -26.00
CA ASP A 440 1.04 -42.59 -26.45
C ASP A 440 1.36 -43.61 -25.35
N ASP A 441 1.61 -44.86 -25.73
CA ASP A 441 1.90 -45.96 -24.81
C ASP A 441 3.33 -45.91 -24.26
N SER A 442 4.24 -45.23 -24.98
CA SER A 442 5.61 -45.00 -24.57
C SER A 442 5.72 -43.80 -23.64
N ILE A 443 6.02 -44.09 -22.36
CA ILE A 443 6.27 -43.06 -21.32
C ILE A 443 7.30 -42.02 -21.79
N THR A 444 8.33 -42.45 -22.52
CA THR A 444 9.40 -41.58 -23.02
C THR A 444 8.88 -40.62 -24.09
N ILE A 445 8.17 -41.12 -25.10
CA ILE A 445 7.63 -40.28 -26.19
C ILE A 445 6.59 -39.30 -25.65
N ARG A 446 5.74 -39.78 -24.74
CA ARG A 446 4.72 -38.95 -24.08
C ARG A 446 5.31 -37.80 -23.28
N LYS A 447 6.37 -38.04 -22.49
CA LYS A 447 7.06 -36.99 -21.72
C LYS A 447 7.84 -36.01 -22.59
N VAL A 448 8.46 -36.49 -23.67
CA VAL A 448 9.18 -35.63 -24.62
C VAL A 448 8.21 -34.71 -25.33
N THR A 449 7.10 -35.26 -25.86
CA THR A 449 6.05 -34.50 -26.52
C THR A 449 5.42 -33.48 -25.58
N ALA A 450 5.09 -33.86 -24.33
CA ALA A 450 4.58 -32.93 -23.33
C ALA A 450 5.54 -31.76 -23.09
N ARG A 451 6.82 -32.03 -22.84
CA ARG A 451 7.83 -30.96 -22.63
C ARG A 451 7.96 -30.04 -23.84
N THR A 452 7.90 -30.57 -25.05
CA THR A 452 7.94 -29.76 -26.28
C THR A 452 6.74 -28.82 -26.35
N LEU A 453 5.53 -29.30 -26.04
CA LEU A 453 4.31 -28.50 -26.08
C LEU A 453 4.24 -27.48 -24.93
N GLU A 454 4.58 -27.89 -23.71
CA GLU A 454 4.62 -27.01 -22.53
C GLU A 454 5.59 -25.84 -22.72
N ARG A 455 6.75 -26.08 -23.36
CA ARG A 455 7.72 -25.02 -23.71
C ARG A 455 7.18 -24.01 -24.71
N ASN A 456 6.15 -24.38 -25.47
CA ASN A 456 5.48 -23.52 -26.47
C ASN A 456 4.15 -22.96 -25.93
N ASN A 457 3.99 -22.88 -24.60
CA ASN A 457 2.84 -22.27 -23.93
C ASN A 457 1.49 -22.99 -24.20
N ILE A 458 1.56 -24.30 -24.47
CA ILE A 458 0.42 -25.20 -24.66
C ILE A 458 0.24 -26.02 -23.39
N GLU A 459 -0.99 -26.12 -22.89
CA GLU A 459 -1.31 -27.02 -21.78
C GLU A 459 -1.47 -28.46 -22.29
N VAL A 460 -0.90 -29.43 -21.59
CA VAL A 460 -0.84 -30.81 -22.07
C VAL A 460 -1.50 -31.76 -21.08
N ILE A 461 -2.42 -32.57 -21.59
CA ILE A 461 -3.01 -33.69 -20.85
C ILE A 461 -2.43 -34.99 -21.41
N LEU A 462 -2.10 -35.94 -20.55
CA LEU A 462 -1.45 -37.19 -20.92
C LEU A 462 -2.39 -38.37 -20.73
N ALA A 463 -2.45 -39.25 -21.72
CA ALA A 463 -3.09 -40.56 -21.63
C ALA A 463 -2.15 -41.66 -22.15
N ARG A 464 -2.24 -42.88 -21.61
CA ARG A 464 -1.36 -44.01 -21.93
C ARG A 464 -1.93 -44.94 -22.99
N ASP A 465 -3.22 -44.87 -23.21
CA ASP A 465 -3.96 -45.70 -24.17
C ASP A 465 -5.28 -45.00 -24.56
N GLY A 466 -5.95 -45.53 -25.58
CA GLY A 466 -7.21 -44.95 -26.06
C GLY A 466 -8.34 -44.97 -25.01
N VAL A 467 -8.30 -45.88 -24.03
CA VAL A 467 -9.35 -45.93 -23.00
C VAL A 467 -9.18 -44.82 -21.96
N GLU A 468 -7.94 -44.55 -21.53
CA GLU A 468 -7.65 -43.41 -20.67
C GLU A 468 -7.95 -42.09 -21.39
N ALA A 469 -7.62 -41.99 -22.69
CA ALA A 469 -7.97 -40.84 -23.50
C ALA A 469 -9.49 -40.61 -23.60
N LEU A 470 -10.28 -41.69 -23.74
CA LEU A 470 -11.74 -41.58 -23.76
C LEU A 470 -12.31 -41.13 -22.41
N GLY A 471 -11.68 -41.51 -21.30
CA GLY A 471 -12.00 -41.00 -19.97
C GLY A 471 -11.79 -39.50 -19.88
N VAL A 472 -10.62 -39.01 -20.31
CA VAL A 472 -10.33 -37.56 -20.37
C VAL A 472 -11.35 -36.82 -21.23
N LEU A 473 -11.68 -37.36 -22.41
CA LEU A 473 -12.65 -36.76 -23.34
C LEU A 473 -14.10 -36.76 -22.80
N HIS A 474 -14.40 -37.59 -21.80
CA HIS A 474 -15.70 -37.55 -21.12
C HIS A 474 -15.81 -36.34 -20.19
N ASP A 475 -14.73 -36.03 -19.47
CA ASP A 475 -14.68 -34.99 -18.44
C ASP A 475 -14.39 -33.59 -19.01
N MET A 476 -13.59 -33.51 -20.09
CA MET A 476 -13.20 -32.24 -20.71
C MET A 476 -12.93 -32.38 -22.22
N LYS A 477 -13.19 -31.30 -22.97
CA LYS A 477 -12.91 -31.23 -24.40
C LYS A 477 -11.60 -30.46 -24.64
N PRO A 478 -10.50 -31.13 -25.05
CA PRO A 478 -9.27 -30.43 -25.44
C PRO A 478 -9.46 -29.70 -26.78
N ASP A 479 -8.50 -28.86 -27.16
CA ASP A 479 -8.47 -28.19 -28.47
C ASP A 479 -7.92 -29.10 -29.59
N LEU A 480 -7.10 -30.10 -29.23
CA LEU A 480 -6.47 -31.04 -30.16
C LEU A 480 -6.15 -32.37 -29.47
N VAL A 481 -6.20 -33.48 -30.22
CA VAL A 481 -5.68 -34.79 -29.78
C VAL A 481 -4.49 -35.20 -30.64
N LEU A 482 -3.36 -35.50 -30.01
CA LEU A 482 -2.22 -36.19 -30.60
C LEU A 482 -2.26 -37.65 -30.17
N SER A 483 -2.43 -38.60 -31.09
CA SER A 483 -2.57 -40.02 -30.73
C SER A 483 -1.59 -40.90 -31.50
N ASP A 484 -0.91 -41.82 -30.81
CA ASP A 484 -0.33 -42.98 -31.47
C ASP A 484 -1.43 -43.90 -32.01
N ILE A 485 -1.11 -44.64 -33.07
CA ILE A 485 -1.96 -45.67 -33.64
C ILE A 485 -1.77 -46.98 -32.87
N GLU A 486 -0.52 -47.35 -32.57
CA GLU A 486 -0.22 -48.62 -31.92
C GLU A 486 -0.23 -48.45 -30.40
N MET A 487 -1.36 -48.76 -29.77
CA MET A 487 -1.51 -48.65 -28.33
C MET A 487 -2.19 -49.91 -27.76
N PRO A 488 -1.87 -50.32 -26.51
CA PRO A 488 -2.53 -51.44 -25.86
C PRO A 488 -3.99 -51.09 -25.51
N ARG A 489 -4.86 -52.11 -25.40
CA ARG A 489 -6.29 -52.05 -25.03
C ARG A 489 -7.22 -51.36 -26.04
N MET A 490 -6.88 -50.17 -26.51
CA MET A 490 -7.62 -49.43 -27.53
C MET A 490 -6.63 -48.71 -28.41
N ASP A 491 -6.67 -49.01 -29.71
CA ASP A 491 -5.76 -48.45 -30.70
C ASP A 491 -6.20 -47.04 -31.15
N GLY A 492 -5.33 -46.32 -31.85
CA GLY A 492 -5.63 -44.95 -32.30
C GLY A 492 -6.78 -44.87 -33.31
N PHE A 493 -7.06 -45.94 -34.07
CA PHE A 493 -8.19 -45.98 -35.00
C PHE A 493 -9.53 -46.16 -34.26
N GLU A 494 -9.55 -47.01 -33.23
CA GLU A 494 -10.69 -47.20 -32.34
C GLU A 494 -11.00 -45.92 -31.56
N LEU A 495 -9.97 -45.25 -31.03
CA LEU A 495 -10.11 -43.94 -30.39
C LEU A 495 -10.68 -42.89 -31.35
N LEU A 496 -10.15 -42.78 -32.57
CA LEU A 496 -10.67 -41.84 -33.58
C LEU A 496 -12.13 -42.16 -33.95
N GLY A 497 -12.47 -43.44 -34.11
CA GLY A 497 -13.85 -43.87 -34.35
C GLY A 497 -14.78 -43.47 -33.21
N ALA A 498 -14.36 -43.65 -31.95
CA ALA A 498 -15.12 -43.23 -30.78
C ALA A 498 -15.32 -41.70 -30.72
N ILE A 499 -14.27 -40.93 -31.00
CA ILE A 499 -14.33 -39.45 -31.07
C ILE A 499 -15.35 -38.99 -32.12
N ARG A 500 -15.35 -39.61 -33.31
CA ARG A 500 -16.25 -39.21 -34.41
C ARG A 500 -17.71 -39.62 -34.17
N ASN A 501 -17.95 -40.67 -33.38
CA ASN A 501 -19.28 -41.14 -33.04
C ASN A 501 -19.95 -40.34 -31.89
N ASP A 502 -19.19 -39.60 -31.07
CA ASP A 502 -19.76 -38.73 -30.02
C ASP A 502 -20.09 -37.33 -30.58
N PRO A 503 -21.35 -36.84 -30.48
CA PRO A 503 -21.73 -35.49 -30.88
C PRO A 503 -20.89 -34.36 -30.28
N ARG A 504 -20.31 -34.54 -29.08
CA ARG A 504 -19.53 -33.51 -28.38
C ARG A 504 -18.12 -33.36 -28.93
N THR A 505 -17.53 -34.45 -29.41
CA THR A 505 -16.12 -34.52 -29.84
C THR A 505 -15.95 -34.79 -31.33
N ARG A 506 -17.02 -34.97 -32.11
CA ARG A 506 -16.93 -35.25 -33.56
C ARG A 506 -16.11 -34.24 -34.35
N ASP A 507 -16.12 -32.97 -33.96
CA ASP A 507 -15.40 -31.88 -34.65
C ASP A 507 -13.98 -31.67 -34.08
N LEU A 508 -13.58 -32.43 -33.07
CA LEU A 508 -12.28 -32.32 -32.42
C LEU A 508 -11.17 -32.71 -33.41
N PRO A 509 -10.16 -31.85 -33.66
CA PRO A 509 -9.08 -32.22 -34.54
C PRO A 509 -8.22 -33.33 -33.89
N VAL A 510 -7.88 -34.35 -34.68
CA VAL A 510 -7.07 -35.50 -34.23
C VAL A 510 -5.90 -35.67 -35.18
N VAL A 511 -4.69 -35.60 -34.65
CA VAL A 511 -3.44 -35.82 -35.39
C VAL A 511 -2.87 -37.17 -34.96
N MET A 512 -2.72 -38.08 -35.91
CA MET A 512 -2.11 -39.38 -35.66
C MET A 512 -0.60 -39.32 -35.83
N ILE A 513 0.13 -39.83 -34.85
CA ILE A 513 1.60 -39.92 -34.87
C ILE A 513 1.98 -41.41 -34.92
N THR A 514 2.62 -41.89 -35.98
CA THR A 514 2.84 -43.35 -36.15
C THR A 514 4.19 -43.72 -36.76
N SER A 515 4.67 -44.91 -36.44
CA SER A 515 5.81 -45.57 -37.11
C SER A 515 5.43 -46.21 -38.47
N ARG A 516 4.14 -46.42 -38.74
CA ARG A 516 3.64 -47.13 -39.93
C ARG A 516 3.17 -46.16 -41.02
N THR A 517 4.10 -45.72 -41.88
CA THR A 517 3.81 -44.74 -42.94
C THR A 517 3.16 -45.30 -44.22
N GLY A 518 2.77 -46.59 -44.23
CA GLY A 518 2.20 -47.22 -45.42
C GLY A 518 0.86 -46.63 -45.88
N GLU A 519 0.64 -46.52 -47.20
CA GLU A 519 -0.56 -45.90 -47.80
C GLU A 519 -1.89 -46.49 -47.30
N LYS A 520 -1.92 -47.81 -47.02
CA LYS A 520 -3.13 -48.48 -46.51
C LYS A 520 -3.59 -47.92 -45.15
N HIS A 521 -2.66 -47.61 -44.26
CA HIS A 521 -2.98 -47.06 -42.93
C HIS A 521 -3.42 -45.60 -43.01
N ARG A 522 -2.78 -44.83 -43.91
CA ARG A 522 -3.17 -43.43 -44.18
C ARG A 522 -4.57 -43.35 -44.79
N ALA A 523 -4.89 -44.18 -45.78
CA ALA A 523 -6.21 -44.23 -46.41
C ALA A 523 -7.31 -44.60 -45.39
N ARG A 524 -7.03 -45.53 -44.47
CA ARG A 524 -7.95 -45.90 -43.38
C ARG A 524 -8.16 -44.74 -42.39
N ALA A 525 -7.09 -44.04 -42.01
CA ALA A 525 -7.19 -42.87 -41.11
C ALA A 525 -8.00 -41.73 -41.76
N SER A 526 -7.79 -41.45 -43.05
CA SER A 526 -8.55 -40.46 -43.80
C SER A 526 -10.03 -40.82 -43.91
N GLY A 527 -10.36 -42.10 -44.13
CA GLY A 527 -11.75 -42.58 -44.14
C GLY A 527 -12.48 -42.44 -42.79
N LEU A 528 -11.73 -42.38 -41.68
CA LEU A 528 -12.26 -42.14 -40.33
C LEU A 528 -12.24 -40.65 -39.94
N GLY A 529 -11.81 -39.75 -40.84
CA GLY A 529 -11.81 -38.31 -40.58
C GLY A 529 -10.68 -37.81 -39.69
N VAL A 530 -9.47 -38.38 -39.80
CA VAL A 530 -8.27 -37.82 -39.15
C VAL A 530 -7.96 -36.42 -39.70
N SER A 531 -7.48 -35.52 -38.86
CA SER A 531 -7.12 -34.14 -39.25
C SER A 531 -5.74 -34.09 -39.89
N ALA A 532 -4.77 -34.82 -39.34
CA ALA A 532 -3.43 -34.92 -39.91
C ALA A 532 -2.73 -36.22 -39.54
N TYR A 533 -1.66 -36.54 -40.27
CA TYR A 533 -0.93 -37.79 -40.14
C TYR A 533 0.58 -37.56 -40.18
N LEU A 534 1.27 -37.81 -39.07
CA LEU A 534 2.70 -37.54 -38.88
C LEU A 534 3.48 -38.85 -38.66
N GLY A 535 4.62 -39.00 -39.36
CA GLY A 535 5.49 -40.18 -39.23
C GLY A 535 6.54 -40.00 -38.12
N LYS A 536 6.82 -41.06 -37.35
CA LYS A 536 7.97 -41.13 -36.41
C LYS A 536 9.25 -41.52 -37.19
N PRO A 537 10.41 -40.85 -37.02
CA PRO A 537 10.66 -39.70 -36.14
C PRO A 537 10.18 -38.38 -36.77
N TYR A 538 9.63 -37.48 -35.95
CA TYR A 538 9.24 -36.12 -36.33
C TYR A 538 10.13 -35.09 -35.62
N THR A 539 10.27 -33.93 -36.24
CA THR A 539 10.95 -32.78 -35.61
C THR A 539 9.98 -31.91 -34.81
N GLU A 540 10.51 -31.14 -33.86
CA GLU A 540 9.71 -30.16 -33.08
C GLU A 540 9.00 -29.16 -34.00
N ALA A 541 9.66 -28.70 -35.06
CA ALA A 541 9.09 -27.76 -36.03
C ALA A 541 7.91 -28.35 -36.82
N GLU A 542 8.00 -29.61 -37.24
CA GLU A 542 6.92 -30.31 -37.97
C GLU A 542 5.71 -30.54 -37.07
N LEU A 543 5.92 -30.91 -35.82
CA LEU A 543 4.84 -31.10 -34.85
C LEU A 543 4.10 -29.78 -34.57
N LEU A 544 4.83 -28.71 -34.29
CA LEU A 544 4.23 -27.40 -33.99
C LEU A 544 3.49 -26.83 -35.20
N ALA A 545 4.04 -26.98 -36.41
CA ALA A 545 3.38 -26.52 -37.64
C ALA A 545 2.02 -27.19 -37.86
N GLU A 546 1.89 -28.49 -37.53
CA GLU A 546 0.61 -29.18 -37.65
C GLU A 546 -0.37 -28.73 -36.56
N ILE A 547 0.10 -28.49 -35.32
CA ILE A 547 -0.74 -27.99 -34.23
C ILE A 547 -1.27 -26.58 -34.53
N GLU A 548 -0.42 -25.67 -35.03
CA GLU A 548 -0.79 -24.30 -35.42
C GLU A 548 -1.86 -24.26 -36.52
N ARG A 549 -1.99 -25.32 -37.32
CA ARG A 549 -2.99 -25.43 -38.38
C ARG A 549 -4.40 -25.65 -37.83
N TRP A 550 -4.51 -26.30 -36.68
CA TRP A 550 -5.77 -26.74 -36.08
C TRP A 550 -6.12 -25.97 -34.79
N VAL A 551 -5.15 -25.29 -34.17
CA VAL A 551 -5.33 -24.45 -32.98
C VAL A 551 -5.31 -22.95 -33.37
N PRO A 552 -6.30 -22.12 -32.98
CA PRO A 552 -6.37 -20.72 -33.39
C PRO A 552 -5.14 -19.86 -32.98
N LYS A 553 -4.60 -19.07 -33.93
CA LYS A 553 -3.40 -18.20 -33.78
C LYS A 553 -3.44 -17.18 -32.62
N ALA A 554 -4.61 -16.89 -32.05
CA ALA A 554 -4.76 -15.99 -30.90
C ALA A 554 -4.15 -16.56 -29.60
N ALA A 555 -3.87 -17.87 -29.56
CA ALA A 555 -3.36 -18.56 -28.37
C ALA A 555 -1.83 -18.83 -28.39
N LEU A 556 -1.18 -18.76 -29.55
CA LEU A 556 0.22 -19.21 -29.76
C LEU A 556 1.23 -18.09 -30.06
N THR A 557 0.78 -16.84 -30.26
CA THR A 557 1.66 -15.76 -30.74
C THR A 557 1.65 -14.52 -29.84
N GLN A 558 2.29 -14.58 -28.67
CA GLN A 558 2.78 -13.38 -27.97
C GLN A 558 4.10 -13.70 -27.26
N GLU A 559 5.21 -13.68 -28.00
CA GLU A 559 6.54 -13.25 -27.50
C GLU A 559 7.64 -13.20 -28.60
N HIS A 560 7.42 -13.74 -29.79
CA HIS A 560 8.46 -13.75 -30.84
C HIS A 560 8.78 -12.40 -31.53
N GLN A 561 8.14 -11.29 -31.15
CA GLN A 561 8.45 -9.96 -31.73
C GLN A 561 9.26 -9.00 -30.83
N ALA A 562 9.65 -9.41 -29.62
CA ALA A 562 10.49 -8.57 -28.74
C ALA A 562 12.01 -8.86 -28.82
N GLY A 563 12.45 -9.76 -29.70
CA GLY A 563 13.83 -10.27 -29.71
C GLY A 563 14.66 -10.09 -30.99
N ALA A 564 14.21 -9.29 -31.97
CA ALA A 564 14.93 -9.12 -33.23
C ALA A 564 15.27 -7.65 -33.50
N GLY A 565 16.48 -7.23 -33.12
CA GLY A 565 16.94 -5.89 -33.48
C GLY A 565 18.24 -5.38 -32.85
N ARG A 566 19.39 -6.03 -33.13
CA ARG A 566 20.62 -5.31 -33.55
C ARG A 566 21.68 -6.27 -34.07
N PRO A 567 22.21 -6.08 -35.29
CA PRO A 567 23.30 -6.89 -35.82
C PRO A 567 24.63 -6.42 -35.22
N VAL A 568 25.40 -7.35 -34.65
CA VAL A 568 26.81 -7.12 -34.33
C VAL A 568 27.60 -7.23 -35.62
N GLY A 569 28.20 -6.12 -36.04
CA GLY A 569 29.07 -6.06 -37.22
C GLY A 569 30.31 -6.92 -37.05
N LYS A 570 30.66 -7.64 -38.12
CA LYS A 570 31.95 -8.31 -38.32
C LYS A 570 33.00 -7.27 -38.72
N SER A 571 34.16 -7.30 -38.07
CA SER A 571 35.47 -6.96 -38.65
C SER A 571 36.53 -7.74 -37.88
N THR A 572 36.93 -8.92 -38.37
CA THR A 572 38.18 -9.20 -39.12
C THR A 572 39.45 -9.23 -38.26
N ASP A 573 39.96 -10.46 -38.09
CA ASP A 573 41.36 -10.90 -38.20
C ASP A 573 42.51 -9.93 -37.90
N ARG A 574 43.38 -10.35 -36.96
CA ARG A 574 44.82 -10.65 -37.18
C ARG A 574 45.42 -11.16 -35.86
N GLN A 575 45.81 -12.44 -35.80
CA GLN A 575 47.16 -12.96 -36.05
C GLN A 575 48.24 -12.49 -35.06
N VAL A 576 48.76 -13.50 -34.34
CA VAL A 576 50.19 -13.78 -34.08
C VAL A 576 50.94 -12.87 -33.08
N ASN A 577 51.47 -13.57 -32.06
CA ASN A 577 52.45 -13.21 -31.02
C ASN A 577 51.96 -12.41 -29.81
#